data_AF-A0A377VA74-F1
#
_entry.id   AF-A0A377VA74-F1
#
_cell.length_a   1.000
_cell.length_b   1.000
_cell.length_c   1.000
_cell.angle_alpha   90.00
_cell.angle_beta   90.00
_cell.angle_gamma   90.00
#
_symmetry.space_group_name_H-M   'P 1'
#
loop_
_entity.id
_entity.type
_entity.pdbx_description
1 polymer ?
#
loop_
_entity_poly.entity_id
_entity_poly.type
_entity_poly.pdbx_seq_one_letter_code
_entity_poly.pdbx_strand_id
1 'polypeptide(L)'
;MLYQTSGSWTCDSTNMSIGEAQLDICAADANVMMASPAYAVTDKGGHLDANGYRWLGMQFGKVIHRAIDRRQNWRPLQPLSVTLSGTLIRADFLVWSPPLQFRSCYVGSVPTLYAARGFRVTDDAGEVSVTRVEIVADTVVDITLGRETTGDVYLWYASQTASNGNGNLFDSDATVAVANYEYHDSTGQYPESNITDLVNRPYPLNNPCVAFRRKAIII
;
A
#
# COMPACT_ATOMS: atom_id res chain seq x y z
N MET A 1 9.14 9.85 -12.80
CA MET A 1 8.52 8.74 -12.04
C MET A 1 9.15 8.69 -10.66
N LEU A 2 8.34 8.51 -9.62
CA LEU A 2 8.76 8.31 -8.24
C LEU A 2 8.12 7.05 -7.66
N TYR A 3 8.52 6.66 -6.45
CA TYR A 3 7.82 5.70 -5.60
C TYR A 3 7.52 6.36 -4.25
N GLN A 4 6.48 5.89 -3.55
CA GLN A 4 6.17 6.44 -2.23
C GLN A 4 7.18 5.92 -1.20
N THR A 5 7.79 6.83 -0.45
CA THR A 5 8.58 6.46 0.71
C THR A 5 7.60 5.99 1.80
N SER A 6 7.69 4.71 2.15
CA SER A 6 6.77 4.05 3.09
C SER A 6 7.53 3.10 4.01
N GLY A 7 6.83 2.20 4.71
CA GLY A 7 7.44 1.34 5.73
C GLY A 7 7.83 2.14 6.98
N SER A 8 8.92 1.74 7.63
CA SER A 8 9.36 2.30 8.93
C SER A 8 9.61 3.81 8.94
N TRP A 9 9.71 4.44 7.76
CA TRP A 9 9.91 5.88 7.58
C TRP A 9 8.62 6.70 7.55
N THR A 10 7.46 6.04 7.60
CA THR A 10 6.17 6.72 7.74
C THR A 10 6.10 7.38 9.12
N CYS A 11 5.56 8.60 9.21
CA CYS A 11 5.57 9.38 10.44
C CYS A 11 4.16 9.95 10.74
N ASP A 12 3.52 9.40 11.77
CA ASP A 12 2.13 9.77 12.11
C ASP A 12 2.04 11.17 12.75
N SER A 13 3.08 11.62 13.48
CA SER A 13 3.10 12.94 14.13
C SER A 13 3.12 14.12 13.15
N THR A 14 3.48 13.87 11.89
CA THR A 14 3.41 14.85 10.80
C THR A 14 2.32 14.53 9.80
N ASN A 15 1.32 13.73 10.19
CA ASN A 15 0.23 13.31 9.32
C ASN A 15 0.69 12.62 8.03
N MET A 16 1.79 11.84 8.09
CA MET A 16 2.42 11.19 6.93
C MET A 16 2.85 12.16 5.82
N SER A 17 3.25 13.37 6.21
CA SER A 17 3.57 14.51 5.34
C SER A 17 4.37 14.18 4.08
N ILE A 18 5.39 13.31 4.17
CA ILE A 18 6.21 12.93 3.01
C ILE A 18 5.41 12.09 2.00
N GLY A 19 4.70 11.07 2.47
CA GLY A 19 3.88 10.21 1.61
C GLY A 19 2.72 10.98 0.97
N GLU A 20 2.12 11.91 1.72
CA GLU A 20 1.09 12.84 1.22
C GLU A 20 1.67 13.79 0.17
N ALA A 21 2.80 14.44 0.44
CA ALA A 21 3.44 15.35 -0.51
C ALA A 21 3.83 14.65 -1.83
N GLN A 22 4.24 13.38 -1.77
CA GLN A 22 4.52 12.56 -2.94
C GLN A 22 3.26 12.25 -3.76
N LEU A 23 2.09 12.13 -3.12
CA LEU A 23 0.80 12.00 -3.82
C LEU A 23 0.34 13.33 -4.40
N ASP A 24 0.47 14.42 -3.63
CA ASP A 24 0.07 15.77 -4.03
C ASP A 24 0.82 16.21 -5.29
N ILE A 25 2.14 15.99 -5.37
CA ILE A 25 2.91 16.34 -6.57
C ILE A 25 2.48 15.51 -7.79
N CYS A 26 2.10 14.24 -7.61
CA CYS A 26 1.57 13.41 -8.70
C CYS A 26 0.17 13.88 -9.15
N ALA A 27 -0.61 14.49 -8.27
CA ALA A 27 -1.91 15.07 -8.62
C ALA A 27 -1.76 16.45 -9.28
N ALA A 28 -0.75 17.22 -8.89
CA ALA A 28 -0.52 18.58 -9.36
C ALA A 28 0.23 18.67 -10.70
N ASP A 29 1.14 17.73 -10.98
CA ASP A 29 1.95 17.72 -12.21
C ASP A 29 1.76 16.42 -13.01
N ALA A 30 1.17 16.54 -14.21
CA ALA A 30 0.91 15.42 -15.10
C ALA A 30 2.19 14.70 -15.60
N ASN A 31 3.37 15.31 -15.44
CA ASN A 31 4.67 14.68 -15.77
C ASN A 31 5.23 13.85 -14.60
N VAL A 32 4.64 13.95 -13.41
CA VAL A 32 5.05 13.20 -12.22
C VAL A 32 4.06 12.08 -11.96
N MET A 33 4.56 10.85 -11.95
CA MET A 33 3.76 9.65 -11.67
C MET A 33 4.42 8.82 -10.57
N MET A 34 3.59 8.21 -9.74
CA MET A 34 4.00 7.26 -8.70
C MET A 34 3.78 5.83 -9.16
N ALA A 35 4.83 5.02 -9.11
CA ALA A 35 4.76 3.63 -9.56
C ALA A 35 4.20 2.67 -8.50
N SER A 36 4.64 2.84 -7.26
CA SER A 36 4.29 1.98 -6.12
C SER A 36 4.71 2.66 -4.83
N PRO A 37 4.12 2.34 -3.67
CA PRO A 37 4.84 2.45 -2.40
C PRO A 37 6.06 1.50 -2.38
N ALA A 38 7.05 1.83 -1.53
CA ALA A 38 8.23 1.00 -1.32
C ALA A 38 7.93 -0.27 -0.50
N TYR A 39 6.83 -0.27 0.26
CA TYR A 39 6.41 -1.44 1.02
C TYR A 39 5.84 -2.53 0.09
N ALA A 40 5.61 -3.71 0.69
CA ALA A 40 5.05 -4.94 0.12
C ALA A 40 6.07 -5.97 -0.34
N VAL A 41 7.31 -5.56 -0.60
CA VAL A 41 8.42 -6.44 -0.98
C VAL A 41 9.35 -6.70 0.21
N THR A 42 10.27 -7.65 0.07
CA THR A 42 11.21 -8.02 1.14
C THR A 42 12.17 -6.88 1.50
N ASP A 43 12.49 -6.76 2.78
CA ASP A 43 13.36 -5.71 3.31
C ASP A 43 14.36 -6.23 4.35
N LYS A 44 15.22 -5.34 4.84
CA LYS A 44 16.22 -5.58 5.90
C LYS A 44 16.25 -4.47 6.95
N GLY A 45 15.08 -4.04 7.42
CA GLY A 45 14.94 -3.07 8.50
C GLY A 45 15.15 -1.62 8.05
N GLY A 46 14.33 -1.17 7.09
CA GLY A 46 14.29 0.21 6.61
C GLY A 46 14.92 0.42 5.22
N HIS A 47 15.71 -0.54 4.74
CA HIS A 47 16.12 -0.64 3.35
C HIS A 47 15.66 -1.95 2.76
N LEU A 48 15.42 -1.99 1.44
CA LEU A 48 15.09 -3.24 0.76
C LEU A 48 16.31 -4.17 0.74
N ASP A 49 16.05 -5.48 0.74
CA ASP A 49 17.08 -6.46 0.43
C ASP A 49 17.27 -6.58 -1.09
N ALA A 50 18.18 -7.45 -1.55
CA ALA A 50 18.47 -7.57 -2.98
C ALA A 50 17.23 -8.00 -3.79
N ASN A 51 16.41 -8.90 -3.24
CA ASN A 51 15.18 -9.33 -3.89
C ASN A 51 14.12 -8.24 -3.86
N GLY A 52 14.01 -7.48 -2.79
CA GLY A 52 13.08 -6.35 -2.67
C GLY A 52 13.37 -5.27 -3.71
N TYR A 53 14.65 -4.90 -3.91
CA TYR A 53 15.04 -3.97 -4.97
C TYR A 53 14.76 -4.54 -6.37
N ARG A 54 15.05 -5.82 -6.61
CA ARG A 54 14.76 -6.44 -7.91
C ARG A 54 13.26 -6.46 -8.19
N TRP A 55 12.46 -6.84 -7.20
CA TRP A 55 11.00 -6.88 -7.29
C TRP A 55 10.42 -5.50 -7.54
N LEU A 56 10.77 -4.50 -6.72
CA LEU A 56 10.28 -3.13 -6.89
C LEU A 56 10.73 -2.52 -8.23
N GLY A 57 11.94 -2.84 -8.69
CA GLY A 57 12.41 -2.48 -10.03
C GLY A 57 11.56 -3.08 -11.16
N MET A 58 11.12 -4.34 -11.03
CA MET A 58 10.21 -4.97 -11.99
C MET A 58 8.82 -4.31 -11.96
N GLN A 59 8.33 -3.94 -10.78
CA GLN A 59 7.09 -3.17 -10.64
C GLN A 59 7.20 -1.80 -11.34
N PHE A 60 8.33 -1.12 -11.23
CA PHE A 60 8.58 0.13 -11.95
C PHE A 60 8.57 -0.07 -13.47
N GLY A 61 9.24 -1.10 -13.98
CA GLY A 61 9.21 -1.43 -15.41
C GLY A 61 7.79 -1.64 -15.93
N LYS A 62 6.97 -2.41 -15.19
CA LYS A 62 5.55 -2.61 -15.53
C LYS A 62 4.77 -1.30 -15.58
N VAL A 63 4.97 -0.41 -14.59
CA VAL A 63 4.27 0.88 -14.56
C VAL A 63 4.73 1.79 -15.69
N ILE A 64 6.03 1.87 -15.97
CA ILE A 64 6.57 2.67 -17.10
C ILE A 64 5.93 2.18 -18.40
N HIS A 65 5.85 0.87 -18.61
CA HIS A 65 5.20 0.31 -19.79
C HIS A 65 3.72 0.74 -19.89
N ARG A 66 2.97 0.66 -18.79
CA ARG A 66 1.56 1.10 -18.76
C ARG A 66 1.41 2.61 -19.00
N ALA A 67 2.21 3.42 -18.32
CA ALA A 67 2.08 4.87 -18.37
C ALA A 67 2.59 5.47 -19.68
N ILE A 68 3.77 5.05 -20.13
CA ILE A 68 4.47 5.66 -21.27
C ILE A 68 4.16 4.93 -22.57
N ASP A 69 4.43 3.62 -22.64
CA ASP A 69 4.29 2.86 -23.89
C ASP A 69 2.82 2.62 -24.26
N ARG A 70 1.96 2.43 -23.26
CA ARG A 70 0.50 2.26 -23.43
C ARG A 70 -0.26 3.57 -23.26
N ARG A 71 0.41 4.67 -22.92
CA ARG A 71 -0.18 6.02 -22.74
C ARG A 71 -1.39 6.03 -21.80
N GLN A 72 -1.37 5.17 -20.79
CA GLN A 72 -2.40 5.16 -19.76
C GLN A 72 -2.11 6.29 -18.77
N ASN A 73 -3.13 7.03 -18.36
CA ASN A 73 -2.97 8.09 -17.34
C ASN A 73 -2.79 7.46 -15.96
N TRP A 74 -1.62 6.86 -15.74
CA TRP A 74 -1.32 6.04 -14.59
C TRP A 74 -1.38 6.84 -13.29
N ARG A 75 -2.17 6.33 -12.35
CA ARG A 75 -2.16 6.72 -10.94
C ARG A 75 -2.08 5.48 -10.09
N PRO A 76 -1.35 5.49 -8.96
CA PRO A 76 -1.25 4.32 -8.11
C PRO A 76 -2.62 3.97 -7.49
N LEU A 77 -2.76 2.73 -7.01
CA LEU A 77 -3.92 2.32 -6.22
C LEU A 77 -4.03 3.23 -4.99
N GLN A 78 -5.10 4.02 -4.92
CA GLN A 78 -5.32 5.05 -3.90
C GLN A 78 -6.83 5.35 -3.78
N PRO A 79 -7.29 5.94 -2.67
CA PRO A 79 -8.71 6.26 -2.49
C PRO A 79 -9.12 7.42 -3.41
N LEU A 80 -10.33 7.34 -3.95
CA LEU A 80 -11.03 8.38 -4.68
C LEU A 80 -11.96 9.18 -3.76
N SER A 81 -12.66 8.49 -2.86
CA SER A 81 -13.58 9.06 -1.89
C SER A 81 -13.54 8.27 -0.59
N VAL A 82 -13.81 8.96 0.51
CA VAL A 82 -14.01 8.37 1.83
C VAL A 82 -15.25 9.02 2.43
N THR A 83 -16.29 8.24 2.68
CA THR A 83 -17.55 8.70 3.27
C THR A 83 -17.81 7.99 4.58
N LEU A 84 -18.48 8.68 5.52
CA LEU A 84 -18.87 8.14 6.81
C LEU A 84 -20.39 8.21 6.96
N SER A 85 -21.01 7.09 7.35
CA SER A 85 -22.42 7.02 7.75
C SER A 85 -22.54 6.20 9.03
N GLY A 86 -22.93 6.85 10.13
CA GLY A 86 -22.90 6.26 11.48
C GLY A 86 -21.50 5.76 11.83
N THR A 87 -21.37 4.46 12.10
CA THR A 87 -20.09 3.78 12.40
C THR A 87 -19.44 3.11 11.18
N LEU A 88 -19.87 3.42 9.96
CA LEU A 88 -19.34 2.81 8.74
C LEU A 88 -18.60 3.84 7.89
N ILE A 89 -17.29 3.64 7.71
CA ILE A 89 -16.52 4.32 6.67
C ILE A 89 -16.55 3.47 5.41
N ARG A 90 -16.90 4.07 4.28
CA ARG A 90 -16.77 3.49 2.95
C ARG A 90 -15.70 4.25 2.17
N ALA A 91 -14.77 3.51 1.58
CA ALA A 91 -13.72 4.05 0.74
C ALA A 91 -13.77 3.43 -0.67
N ASP A 92 -13.92 4.28 -1.68
CA ASP A 92 -13.82 3.90 -3.09
C ASP A 92 -12.38 4.09 -3.56
N PHE A 93 -11.87 3.17 -4.37
CA PHE A 93 -10.49 3.18 -4.83
C PHE A 93 -10.36 3.29 -6.34
N LEU A 94 -9.26 3.92 -6.77
CA LEU A 94 -8.78 3.80 -8.14
C LEU A 94 -8.08 2.45 -8.30
N VAL A 95 -8.63 1.56 -9.13
CA VAL A 95 -8.13 0.20 -9.30
C VAL A 95 -7.86 -0.09 -10.77
N TRP A 96 -6.62 -0.44 -11.12
CA TRP A 96 -6.26 -0.77 -12.50
C TRP A 96 -6.65 -2.19 -12.91
N SER A 97 -6.59 -3.12 -11.96
CA SER A 97 -6.90 -4.53 -12.19
C SER A 97 -7.88 -5.02 -11.12
N PRO A 98 -9.18 -4.69 -11.18
CA PRO A 98 -10.17 -5.20 -10.24
C PRO A 98 -10.29 -6.74 -10.30
N PRO A 99 -10.75 -7.40 -9.21
CA PRO A 99 -11.19 -6.81 -7.96
C PRO A 99 -10.02 -6.40 -7.05
N LEU A 100 -10.30 -5.61 -6.01
CA LEU A 100 -9.41 -5.48 -4.87
C LEU A 100 -9.23 -6.84 -4.17
N GLN A 101 -8.09 -7.02 -3.52
CA GLN A 101 -7.80 -8.18 -2.68
C GLN A 101 -6.93 -7.80 -1.49
N PHE A 102 -7.06 -8.58 -0.42
CA PHE A 102 -6.11 -8.53 0.70
C PHE A 102 -5.00 -9.54 0.50
N ARG A 103 -3.74 -9.08 0.57
CA ARG A 103 -2.54 -9.93 0.48
C ARG A 103 -1.54 -9.57 1.56
N SER A 104 -0.72 -10.53 1.95
CA SER A 104 0.42 -10.25 2.82
C SER A 104 1.41 -9.32 2.12
N CYS A 105 1.91 -8.34 2.86
CA CYS A 105 3.16 -7.64 2.54
C CYS A 105 4.32 -8.39 3.21
N TYR A 106 5.56 -7.98 2.96
CA TYR A 106 6.70 -8.47 3.73
C TYR A 106 7.17 -7.42 4.74
N VAL A 107 7.48 -7.88 5.96
CA VAL A 107 8.20 -7.12 6.98
C VAL A 107 9.51 -7.84 7.20
N GLY A 108 10.60 -7.25 6.73
CA GLY A 108 11.82 -8.00 6.50
C GLY A 108 11.58 -9.10 5.46
N SER A 109 11.79 -10.35 5.85
CA SER A 109 11.49 -11.55 5.05
C SER A 109 10.21 -12.28 5.48
N VAL A 110 9.43 -11.71 6.40
CA VAL A 110 8.25 -12.37 6.96
C VAL A 110 6.97 -11.87 6.28
N PRO A 111 6.18 -12.76 5.63
CA PRO A 111 4.89 -12.39 5.10
C PRO A 111 3.94 -12.01 6.24
N THR A 112 3.38 -10.81 6.19
CA THR A 112 2.61 -10.19 7.26
C THR A 112 1.25 -9.71 6.77
N LEU A 113 0.21 -10.09 7.51
CA LEU A 113 -1.18 -9.63 7.32
C LEU A 113 -1.64 -8.93 8.61
N TYR A 114 -1.82 -7.62 8.57
CA TYR A 114 -2.24 -6.82 9.71
C TYR A 114 -3.72 -7.03 10.04
N ALA A 115 -4.10 -6.96 11.31
CA ALA A 115 -5.48 -7.19 11.78
C ALA A 115 -6.50 -6.30 11.05
N ALA A 116 -6.24 -5.00 10.97
CA ALA A 116 -7.04 -4.03 10.23
C ALA A 116 -6.55 -3.80 8.78
N ARG A 117 -5.74 -4.71 8.22
CA ARG A 117 -5.25 -4.67 6.82
C ARG A 117 -4.47 -3.39 6.42
N GLY A 118 -3.95 -2.66 7.40
CA GLY A 118 -3.27 -1.37 7.23
C GLY A 118 -4.14 -0.14 7.49
N PHE A 119 -5.43 -0.30 7.75
CA PHE A 119 -6.34 0.80 8.05
C PHE A 119 -6.29 1.22 9.52
N ARG A 120 -6.41 2.54 9.74
CA ARG A 120 -6.54 3.17 11.05
C ARG A 120 -7.48 4.35 10.96
N VAL A 121 -8.23 4.62 12.01
CA VAL A 121 -9.21 5.71 12.04
C VAL A 121 -8.97 6.57 13.27
N THR A 122 -9.02 7.89 13.09
CA THR A 122 -8.96 8.86 14.18
C THR A 122 -10.08 9.88 14.01
N ASP A 123 -10.59 10.38 15.13
CA ASP A 123 -11.50 11.53 15.20
C ASP A 123 -10.97 12.57 16.21
N ASP A 124 -11.75 13.61 16.52
CA ASP A 124 -11.34 14.66 17.46
C ASP A 124 -11.14 14.14 18.90
N ALA A 125 -11.72 12.99 19.24
CA ALA A 125 -11.54 12.33 20.54
C ALA A 125 -10.34 11.36 20.55
N GLY A 126 -9.64 11.18 19.43
CA GLY A 126 -8.46 10.34 19.29
C GLY A 126 -8.69 9.13 18.40
N GLU A 127 -8.05 8.00 18.73
CA GLU A 127 -8.18 6.79 17.91
C GLU A 127 -9.58 6.17 18.03
N VAL A 128 -10.09 5.67 16.91
CA VAL A 128 -11.37 4.95 16.83
C VAL A 128 -11.05 3.51 16.43
N SER A 129 -11.44 2.55 17.26
CA SER A 129 -11.20 1.13 16.99
C SER A 129 -11.84 0.71 15.68
N VAL A 130 -11.06 0.10 14.78
CA VAL A 130 -11.56 -0.59 13.58
C VAL A 130 -11.92 -2.01 13.96
N THR A 131 -13.20 -2.37 13.86
CA THR A 131 -13.71 -3.69 14.23
C THR A 131 -13.79 -4.65 13.04
N ARG A 132 -13.92 -4.12 11.83
CA ARG A 132 -14.00 -4.92 10.60
C ARG A 132 -13.50 -4.13 9.40
N VAL A 133 -12.86 -4.84 8.47
CA VAL A 133 -12.45 -4.32 7.16
C VAL A 133 -12.87 -5.33 6.10
N GLU A 134 -13.61 -4.89 5.10
CA GLU A 134 -14.18 -5.76 4.07
C GLU A 134 -14.08 -5.14 2.68
N ILE A 135 -13.72 -5.95 1.68
CA ILE A 135 -13.91 -5.58 0.28
C ILE A 135 -15.36 -5.95 -0.07
N VAL A 136 -16.19 -4.94 -0.30
CA VAL A 136 -17.64 -5.13 -0.51
C VAL A 136 -18.06 -5.00 -1.98
N ALA A 137 -17.15 -4.50 -2.82
CA ALA A 137 -17.24 -4.52 -4.27
C ALA A 137 -15.83 -4.48 -4.88
N ASP A 138 -15.73 -4.66 -6.20
CA ASP A 138 -14.47 -4.72 -6.93
C ASP A 138 -13.49 -3.58 -6.63
N THR A 139 -13.99 -2.41 -6.24
CA THR A 139 -13.19 -1.20 -5.97
C THR A 139 -13.53 -0.54 -4.63
N VAL A 140 -14.26 -1.21 -3.75
CA VAL A 140 -14.83 -0.59 -2.54
C VAL A 140 -14.43 -1.37 -1.29
N VAL A 141 -13.95 -0.63 -0.28
CA VAL A 141 -13.66 -1.17 1.05
C VAL A 141 -14.55 -0.50 2.08
N ASP A 142 -15.21 -1.31 2.89
CA ASP A 142 -15.94 -0.88 4.08
C ASP A 142 -15.08 -1.12 5.33
N ILE A 143 -15.09 -0.13 6.23
CA ILE A 143 -14.38 -0.11 7.50
C ILE A 143 -15.41 0.17 8.60
N THR A 144 -15.70 -0.83 9.42
CA THR A 144 -16.62 -0.70 10.56
C THR A 144 -15.88 -0.22 11.80
N LEU A 145 -16.46 0.77 12.48
CA LEU A 145 -15.92 1.40 13.67
C LEU A 145 -16.55 0.84 14.95
N GLY A 146 -15.79 0.82 16.04
CA GLY A 146 -16.24 0.32 17.34
C GLY A 146 -17.11 1.29 18.13
N ARG A 147 -17.23 2.55 17.68
CA ARG A 147 -18.06 3.59 18.29
C ARG A 147 -18.45 4.65 17.26
N GLU A 148 -19.46 5.43 17.59
CA GLU A 148 -19.73 6.70 16.91
C GLU A 148 -18.53 7.65 17.03
N THR A 149 -18.37 8.49 16.01
CA THR A 149 -17.27 9.44 15.90
C THR A 149 -17.69 10.85 16.27
N THR A 150 -16.72 11.71 16.58
CA THR A 150 -16.97 13.12 16.89
C THR A 150 -16.04 14.02 16.09
N GLY A 151 -16.57 15.09 15.52
CA GLY A 151 -15.78 16.11 14.82
C GLY A 151 -15.16 15.60 13.52
N ASP A 152 -13.91 15.98 13.26
CA ASP A 152 -13.23 15.62 12.02
C ASP A 152 -12.72 14.17 12.06
N VAL A 153 -13.22 13.34 11.15
CA VAL A 153 -12.80 11.93 11.03
C VAL A 153 -11.80 11.75 9.91
N TYR A 154 -10.72 11.02 10.19
CA TYR A 154 -9.68 10.70 9.22
C TYR A 154 -9.49 9.20 9.09
N LEU A 155 -9.57 8.71 7.85
CA LEU A 155 -9.11 7.38 7.47
C LEU A 155 -7.64 7.46 7.10
N TRP A 156 -6.85 6.63 7.75
CA TRP A 156 -5.44 6.43 7.48
C TRP A 156 -5.25 5.04 6.90
N TYR A 157 -4.32 4.92 5.97
CA TYR A 157 -3.86 3.63 5.47
C TYR A 157 -2.34 3.60 5.43
N ALA A 158 -1.78 2.48 5.87
CA ALA A 158 -0.36 2.28 6.05
C ALA A 158 0.28 3.35 6.95
N SER A 159 -0.36 3.65 8.09
CA SER A 159 0.23 4.53 9.11
C SER A 159 1.34 3.82 9.89
N GLN A 160 2.20 4.60 10.54
CA GLN A 160 3.27 4.08 11.39
C GLN A 160 2.69 3.31 12.57
N THR A 161 1.73 3.89 13.30
CA THR A 161 1.13 3.27 14.49
C THR A 161 0.39 1.97 14.17
N ALA A 162 -0.36 1.91 13.07
CA ALA A 162 -1.20 0.75 12.78
C ALA A 162 -0.45 -0.42 12.14
N SER A 163 0.58 -0.12 11.37
CA SER A 163 1.15 -1.07 10.42
C SER A 163 2.59 -0.78 10.03
N ASN A 164 3.26 0.09 10.79
CA ASN A 164 4.64 0.51 10.54
C ASN A 164 4.88 0.95 9.08
N GLY A 165 3.92 1.67 8.49
CA GLY A 165 4.02 2.14 7.10
C GLY A 165 3.74 1.12 6.01
N ASN A 166 3.18 -0.04 6.36
CA ASN A 166 2.85 -1.12 5.42
C ASN A 166 1.33 -1.28 5.31
N GLY A 167 0.85 -2.03 4.32
CA GLY A 167 -0.56 -2.32 4.18
C GLY A 167 -0.82 -3.61 3.40
N ASN A 168 -2.08 -4.04 3.39
CA ASN A 168 -2.47 -5.32 2.79
C ASN A 168 -3.46 -5.19 1.63
N LEU A 169 -3.82 -3.98 1.20
CA LEU A 169 -4.73 -3.76 0.07
C LEU A 169 -3.96 -3.71 -1.25
N PHE A 170 -4.33 -4.60 -2.17
CA PHE A 170 -3.77 -4.70 -3.52
C PHE A 170 -4.90 -4.79 -4.53
N ASP A 171 -4.60 -4.52 -5.79
CA ASP A 171 -5.44 -4.94 -6.90
C ASP A 171 -5.13 -6.40 -7.33
N SER A 172 -5.91 -6.92 -8.27
CA SER A 172 -5.80 -8.27 -8.84
C SER A 172 -4.94 -8.36 -10.10
N ASP A 173 -3.96 -7.48 -10.28
CA ASP A 173 -3.05 -7.57 -11.42
C ASP A 173 -2.30 -8.91 -11.40
N ALA A 174 -2.53 -9.74 -12.41
CA ALA A 174 -1.94 -11.08 -12.53
C ALA A 174 -0.55 -11.07 -13.20
N THR A 175 -0.01 -9.90 -13.51
CA THR A 175 1.33 -9.79 -14.11
C THR A 175 2.38 -10.36 -13.16
N VAL A 176 3.28 -11.18 -13.70
CA VAL A 176 4.47 -11.68 -13.00
C VAL A 176 5.72 -11.13 -13.67
N ALA A 177 6.76 -10.91 -12.88
CA ALA A 177 8.03 -10.43 -13.40
C ALA A 177 8.73 -11.48 -14.26
N VAL A 178 9.58 -11.02 -15.18
CA VAL A 178 10.47 -11.90 -15.97
C VAL A 178 11.63 -12.46 -15.15
N ALA A 179 12.02 -11.79 -14.05
CA ALA A 179 13.01 -12.29 -13.11
C ALA A 179 12.36 -13.07 -11.97
N ASN A 180 13.10 -14.04 -11.45
CA ASN A 180 12.72 -14.82 -10.30
C ASN A 180 13.32 -14.25 -9.02
N TYR A 181 12.68 -14.58 -7.90
CA TYR A 181 13.29 -14.45 -6.59
C TYR A 181 14.48 -15.41 -6.48
N GLU A 182 15.61 -14.91 -6.00
CA GLU A 182 16.87 -15.64 -5.96
C GLU A 182 17.42 -15.73 -4.54
N TYR A 183 17.87 -16.92 -4.16
CA TYR A 183 18.67 -17.11 -2.95
C TYR A 183 19.96 -17.86 -3.29
N HIS A 184 21.09 -17.29 -2.89
CA HIS A 184 22.43 -17.84 -3.07
C HIS A 184 23.18 -17.76 -1.75
N ASP A 185 23.50 -18.91 -1.18
CA ASP A 185 24.27 -18.97 0.07
C ASP A 185 25.65 -18.32 -0.10
N SER A 186 26.18 -17.76 0.99
CA SER A 186 27.51 -17.12 1.02
C SER A 186 27.72 -15.91 0.09
N THR A 187 26.64 -15.28 -0.39
CA THR A 187 26.71 -14.06 -1.22
C THR A 187 26.48 -12.75 -0.44
N GLY A 188 26.28 -12.85 0.88
CA GLY A 188 25.90 -11.72 1.73
C GLY A 188 24.39 -11.47 1.79
N GLN A 189 23.58 -12.31 1.13
CA GLN A 189 22.16 -12.40 1.41
C GLN A 189 21.93 -12.96 2.82
N TYR A 190 20.94 -12.40 3.53
CA TYR A 190 20.60 -12.89 4.85
C TYR A 190 19.95 -14.28 4.77
N PRO A 191 20.20 -15.19 5.71
CA PRO A 191 19.58 -16.51 5.71
C PRO A 191 18.05 -16.46 5.65
N GLU A 192 17.42 -15.48 6.30
CA GLU A 192 15.98 -15.26 6.28
C GLU A 192 15.43 -14.89 4.90
N SER A 193 16.25 -14.36 3.99
CA SER A 193 15.85 -14.11 2.61
C SER A 193 15.61 -15.41 1.82
N ASN A 194 15.93 -16.59 2.34
CA ASN A 194 15.60 -17.88 1.72
C ASN A 194 14.12 -18.25 1.95
N ILE A 195 13.22 -17.52 1.29
CA ILE A 195 11.77 -17.71 1.43
C ILE A 195 11.32 -18.80 0.45
N THR A 196 11.05 -20.01 0.95
CA THR A 196 10.67 -21.19 0.15
C THR A 196 9.54 -20.92 -0.84
N ASP A 197 8.57 -20.08 -0.47
CA ASP A 197 7.43 -19.76 -1.32
C ASP A 197 7.76 -18.80 -2.47
N LEU A 198 8.92 -18.15 -2.45
CA LEU A 198 9.36 -17.21 -3.47
C LEU A 198 10.55 -17.72 -4.28
N VAL A 199 11.52 -18.39 -3.66
CA VAL A 199 12.76 -18.81 -4.32
C VAL A 199 12.49 -19.59 -5.61
N ASN A 200 13.16 -19.19 -6.69
CA ASN A 200 13.02 -19.70 -8.06
C ASN A 200 11.63 -19.46 -8.70
N ARG A 201 10.82 -18.57 -8.16
CA ARG A 201 9.52 -18.16 -8.73
C ARG A 201 9.55 -16.70 -9.15
N PRO A 202 8.77 -16.31 -10.17
CA PRO A 202 8.71 -14.92 -10.61
C PRO A 202 8.06 -14.04 -9.55
N TYR A 203 8.49 -12.79 -9.45
CA TYR A 203 7.89 -11.83 -8.52
C TYR A 203 6.44 -11.50 -8.94
N PRO A 204 5.45 -11.58 -8.03
CA PRO A 204 4.10 -11.12 -8.33
C PRO A 204 4.05 -9.60 -8.39
N LEU A 205 3.49 -9.04 -9.45
CA LEU A 205 3.43 -7.59 -9.66
C LEU A 205 2.01 -7.06 -9.42
N ASN A 206 1.36 -7.45 -8.32
CA ASN A 206 0.12 -6.79 -7.89
C ASN A 206 0.40 -5.32 -7.55
N ASN A 207 -0.55 -4.41 -7.77
CA ASN A 207 -0.38 -3.00 -7.40
C ASN A 207 -0.78 -2.80 -5.92
N PRO A 208 0.16 -2.51 -5.00
CA PRO A 208 -0.19 -2.19 -3.62
C PRO A 208 -0.78 -0.78 -3.51
N CYS A 209 -1.69 -0.59 -2.55
CA CYS A 209 -2.26 0.71 -2.26
C CYS A 209 -1.20 1.64 -1.66
N VAL A 210 -1.14 2.90 -2.07
CA VAL A 210 -0.26 3.88 -1.42
C VAL A 210 -0.73 4.19 0.00
N ALA A 211 0.19 4.59 0.88
CA ALA A 211 -0.15 5.17 2.16
C ALA A 211 -0.92 6.48 1.94
N PHE A 212 -1.97 6.72 2.74
CA PHE A 212 -2.75 7.95 2.63
C PHE A 212 -3.43 8.34 3.95
N ARG A 213 -3.76 9.62 4.08
CA ARG A 213 -4.65 10.18 5.09
C ARG A 213 -5.76 10.97 4.41
N ARG A 214 -7.01 10.58 4.58
CA ARG A 214 -8.17 11.28 3.98
C ARG A 214 -9.20 11.62 5.04
N LYS A 215 -9.68 12.86 5.01
CA LYS A 215 -10.82 13.28 5.81
C LYS A 215 -12.08 12.61 5.24
N ALA A 216 -12.86 11.97 6.10
CA ALA A 216 -14.13 11.38 5.70
C ALA A 216 -15.19 12.47 5.52
N ILE A 217 -16.03 12.32 4.50
CA ILE A 217 -17.21 13.15 4.27
C ILE A 217 -18.40 12.51 4.97
N ILE A 218 -19.02 13.20 5.92
CA ILE A 218 -20.20 12.72 6.64
C ILE A 218 -21.42 12.83 5.72
N ILE A 219 -22.18 11.74 5.59
CA ILE A 219 -23.37 11.64 4.72
C ILE A 219 -24.59 11.06 5.44
#